data_AF-A0A0F2NMA5-F1
#
_entry.id   AF-A0A0F2NMA5-F1
#
_cell.length_a   1.000
_cell.length_b   1.000
_cell.length_c   1.000
_cell.angle_alpha   90.00
_cell.angle_beta   90.00
_cell.angle_gamma   90.00
#
_symmetry.space_group_name_H-M   'P 1'
#
loop_
_entity.id
_entity.type
_entity.pdbx_description
1 polymer ?
#
loop_
_entity_poly.entity_id
_entity_poly.type
_entity_poly.pdbx_seq_one_letter_code
_entity_poly.pdbx_strand_id
1 'polypeptide(L)'
;MLKWLEKLQPAVLFALCLLFIISTSAARSEPTVSYEISDIKTVITDNTLTYNITGSSPPVYTVSERFTPFRIIVDIAGAVFGNTMSLAEANIPENSFASVVISELKDQQAPAMRFEFTLNDSHDYSVTATNSNLQVKLFPATAKNDPADSPDPKGFLTLKDFNISSTPNTTTISILASGSIEKYTVDTIGSAADRPSRMYIDIDNVAVNELVREKQIGTSVTKVRVAPRDKGVRIVFDSATSELFKYTVVPSPEGLNVVIDETSYKGPLPAAQPAAETASSDSTLDALIVSSEQLLSQDPEKPGAQSTSAKAAALEDDFSFSGYKKQRISVDFYKIDIHNVFRLFRQITDLNIIVDEEVQGSLTLALNDVPWDFALDIILNLMDLKKEERFNTIVIYPSKKAFVWPTRAEDNLAFEANVEVIEEEALIIEKSASQSKEIMQAKEFMAKAQKFEEQNEYENAAMLYTKAAELWPENAMISNRLASLYLVHLGINAKAVFYAKQSLQRDPANTEAALYAAIGLANMQQIPEASEYFTQSISGSPPMKEALFSYAAFSENNGQNEAALRLLKKFESHYGETVDTMIAIARILDKQGASKEATKQYQAILASGFQLRPDLKKYIEGRLAAKDLR
;
A
#
# COMPACT_ATOMS: atom_id res chain seq x y z
N MET A 1 5.99 41.83 -70.47
CA MET A 1 5.39 42.04 -71.80
C MET A 1 5.50 40.72 -72.56
N LEU A 2 4.35 40.06 -72.71
CA LEU A 2 4.02 39.08 -73.74
C LEU A 2 5.03 37.96 -74.06
N LYS A 3 4.72 36.75 -73.55
CA LYS A 3 4.37 35.57 -74.38
C LYS A 3 4.56 34.31 -73.53
N TRP A 4 3.61 34.00 -72.64
CA TRP A 4 3.38 32.63 -72.13
C TRP A 4 2.05 32.56 -71.35
N LEU A 5 1.06 33.36 -71.76
CA LEU A 5 -0.23 33.51 -71.07
C LEU A 5 -1.43 33.33 -72.02
N GLU A 6 -1.29 32.50 -73.04
CA GLU A 6 -2.41 32.12 -73.90
C GLU A 6 -2.31 30.66 -74.29
N LYS A 7 -2.98 29.81 -73.48
CA LYS A 7 -3.76 28.63 -73.88
C LYS A 7 -3.87 27.71 -72.69
N LEU A 8 -4.94 27.87 -71.91
CA LEU A 8 -5.83 26.77 -71.57
C LEU A 8 -7.13 27.36 -70.98
N GLN A 9 -8.26 26.88 -71.49
CA GLN A 9 -9.60 27.41 -71.25
C GLN A 9 -10.13 27.14 -69.83
N PRO A 10 -11.04 27.98 -69.30
CA PRO A 10 -11.68 27.77 -68.00
C PRO A 10 -12.83 26.78 -68.15
N ALA A 11 -12.54 25.48 -68.21
CA ALA A 11 -13.59 24.45 -68.29
C ALA A 11 -13.28 23.15 -67.52
N VAL A 12 -12.24 23.12 -66.67
CA VAL A 12 -11.88 21.90 -65.91
C VAL A 12 -11.90 22.12 -64.38
N LEU A 13 -12.23 23.31 -63.90
CA LEU A 13 -12.38 23.56 -62.45
C LEU A 13 -13.78 23.22 -61.88
N PHE A 14 -14.64 22.54 -62.64
CA PHE A 14 -16.02 22.23 -62.23
C PHE A 14 -16.38 20.73 -62.25
N ALA A 15 -15.38 19.83 -62.33
CA ALA A 15 -15.61 18.38 -62.38
C ALA A 15 -14.84 17.58 -61.31
N LEU A 16 -14.46 18.21 -60.20
CA LEU A 16 -13.87 17.52 -59.04
C LEU A 16 -14.41 18.02 -57.68
N CYS A 17 -15.68 18.42 -57.64
CA CYS A 17 -16.42 18.72 -56.39
C CYS A 17 -17.71 17.89 -56.25
N LEU A 18 -17.90 16.85 -57.06
CA LEU A 18 -19.09 16.00 -57.04
C LEU A 18 -18.68 14.53 -57.06
N LEU A 19 -18.15 14.04 -55.93
CA LEU A 19 -18.16 12.63 -55.50
C LEU A 19 -17.51 12.52 -54.11
N PHE A 20 -18.10 13.22 -53.13
CA PHE A 20 -17.96 12.91 -51.71
C PHE A 20 -19.34 13.09 -51.06
N ILE A 21 -20.30 12.27 -51.49
CA ILE A 21 -21.46 11.95 -50.66
C ILE A 21 -21.04 10.73 -49.85
N ILE A 22 -20.17 10.96 -48.86
CA ILE A 22 -20.10 10.06 -47.72
C ILE A 22 -21.13 10.62 -46.75
N SER A 23 -22.10 9.77 -46.46
CA SER A 23 -23.15 9.99 -45.48
C SER A 23 -22.56 10.59 -44.21
N THR A 24 -22.74 11.90 -44.05
CA THR A 24 -22.84 12.47 -42.71
C THR A 24 -24.13 11.87 -42.15
N SER A 25 -24.02 10.71 -41.50
CA SER A 25 -24.82 10.53 -40.31
C SER A 25 -24.40 11.71 -39.44
N ALA A 26 -25.21 12.78 -39.45
CA ALA A 26 -25.21 13.70 -38.34
C ALA A 26 -25.23 12.78 -37.12
N ALA A 27 -24.13 12.77 -36.36
CA ALA A 27 -24.15 12.23 -35.03
C ALA A 27 -25.32 12.99 -34.40
N ARG A 28 -26.45 12.27 -34.27
CA ARG A 28 -27.63 12.80 -33.63
C ARG A 28 -27.10 13.12 -32.25
N SER A 29 -26.90 14.42 -31.97
CA SER A 29 -26.69 14.88 -30.61
C SER A 29 -27.77 14.17 -29.82
N GLU A 30 -27.38 13.23 -28.97
CA GLU A 30 -28.32 12.65 -28.03
C GLU A 30 -28.99 13.85 -27.36
N PRO A 31 -30.33 13.88 -27.29
CA PRO A 31 -31.02 15.01 -26.70
C PRO A 31 -30.39 15.24 -25.34
N THR A 32 -29.75 16.39 -25.14
CA THR A 32 -29.17 16.77 -23.85
C THR A 32 -30.33 16.71 -22.86
N VAL A 33 -30.40 15.63 -22.08
CA VAL A 33 -31.50 15.45 -21.13
C VAL A 33 -31.28 16.52 -20.07
N SER A 34 -32.02 17.62 -20.20
CA SER A 34 -31.93 18.73 -19.27
C SER A 34 -32.65 18.33 -17.98
N TYR A 35 -31.91 18.28 -16.88
CA TYR A 35 -32.47 18.11 -15.55
C TYR A 35 -32.97 19.49 -15.08
N GLU A 36 -34.26 19.74 -15.24
CA GLU A 36 -34.86 21.01 -14.85
C GLU A 36 -35.18 20.99 -13.35
N ILE A 37 -34.49 21.83 -12.58
CA ILE A 37 -34.70 21.99 -11.15
C ILE A 37 -35.97 22.81 -10.94
N SER A 38 -37.00 22.14 -10.45
CA SER A 38 -38.32 22.73 -10.20
C SER A 38 -38.45 23.36 -8.81
N ASP A 39 -37.74 22.81 -7.82
CA ASP A 39 -37.81 23.25 -6.42
C ASP A 39 -36.56 22.81 -5.64
N ILE A 40 -36.18 23.59 -4.63
CA ILE A 40 -35.13 23.29 -3.67
C ILE A 40 -35.67 23.62 -2.28
N LYS A 41 -35.79 22.60 -1.44
CA LYS A 41 -36.23 22.75 -0.04
C LYS A 41 -35.09 22.49 0.91
N THR A 42 -34.77 23.50 1.71
CA THR A 42 -33.77 23.42 2.77
C THR A 42 -34.45 23.43 4.14
N VAL A 43 -34.14 22.44 4.97
CA VAL A 43 -34.62 22.36 6.36
C VAL A 43 -33.43 22.16 7.29
N ILE A 44 -33.35 22.96 8.35
CA ILE A 44 -32.39 22.78 9.45
C ILE A 44 -33.17 22.34 10.69
N THR A 45 -32.78 21.23 11.29
CA THR A 45 -33.33 20.72 12.55
C THR A 45 -32.24 19.99 13.31
N ASP A 46 -32.06 20.28 14.59
CA ASP A 46 -31.06 19.62 15.45
C ASP A 46 -29.64 19.57 14.85
N ASN A 47 -29.17 20.71 14.35
CA ASN A 47 -27.86 20.85 13.70
C ASN A 47 -27.67 19.94 12.47
N THR A 48 -28.76 19.44 11.92
CA THR A 48 -28.82 18.67 10.67
C THR A 48 -29.45 19.52 9.59
N LEU A 49 -28.75 19.70 8.46
CA LEU A 49 -29.27 20.34 7.25
C LEU A 49 -29.72 19.26 6.25
N THR A 50 -30.98 19.33 5.81
CA THR A 50 -31.48 18.54 4.68
C THR A 50 -31.77 19.47 3.51
N TYR A 51 -31.06 19.27 2.41
CA TYR A 51 -31.14 20.04 1.17
C TYR A 51 -31.70 19.15 0.06
N ASN A 52 -32.96 19.37 -0.31
CA ASN A 52 -33.68 18.55 -1.28
C ASN A 52 -33.84 19.29 -2.60
N ILE A 53 -33.24 18.78 -3.66
CA ILE A 53 -33.38 19.27 -5.04
C ILE A 53 -34.43 18.41 -5.74
N THR A 54 -35.48 19.02 -6.28
CA THR A 54 -36.56 18.35 -7.02
C THR A 54 -36.44 18.67 -8.50
N GLY A 55 -36.24 17.64 -9.34
CA GLY A 55 -36.07 17.81 -10.77
C GLY A 55 -37.10 17.10 -11.65
N SER A 56 -36.97 17.32 -12.96
CA SER A 56 -37.86 16.77 -14.00
C SER A 56 -37.60 15.31 -14.37
N SER A 57 -36.42 14.77 -14.06
CA SER A 57 -35.97 13.41 -14.41
C SER A 57 -34.97 12.89 -13.38
N PRO A 58 -34.60 11.59 -13.36
CA PRO A 58 -33.55 11.12 -12.48
C PRO A 58 -32.21 11.84 -12.72
N PRO A 59 -31.57 12.41 -11.66
CA PRO A 59 -30.35 13.18 -11.84
C PRO A 59 -29.15 12.27 -12.14
N VAL A 60 -28.35 12.66 -13.13
CA VAL A 60 -26.99 12.13 -13.31
C VAL A 60 -26.05 13.07 -12.56
N TYR A 61 -25.38 12.57 -11.52
CA TYR A 61 -24.56 13.41 -10.64
C TYR A 61 -23.28 12.70 -10.21
N THR A 62 -22.28 13.51 -9.85
CA THR A 62 -21.05 13.05 -9.21
C THR A 62 -20.87 13.74 -7.87
N VAL A 63 -20.28 13.03 -6.90
CA VAL A 63 -19.92 13.60 -5.60
C VAL A 63 -18.43 13.49 -5.43
N SER A 64 -17.78 14.59 -5.08
CA SER A 64 -16.35 14.63 -4.76
C SER A 64 -16.10 15.40 -3.46
N GLU A 65 -15.04 15.03 -2.76
CA GLU A 65 -14.64 15.64 -1.49
C GLU A 65 -13.38 16.47 -1.71
N ARG A 66 -13.29 17.63 -1.05
CA ARG A 66 -12.04 18.38 -0.87
C ARG A 66 -11.84 18.57 0.61
N PHE A 67 -10.61 18.46 1.10
CA PHE A 67 -10.38 18.41 2.55
C PHE A 67 -9.88 19.72 3.16
N THR A 68 -9.60 20.75 2.36
CA THR A 68 -9.10 22.06 2.88
C THR A 68 -9.71 23.29 2.20
N PRO A 69 -10.70 23.96 2.84
CA PRO A 69 -11.53 23.44 3.94
C PRO A 69 -12.33 22.21 3.48
N PHE A 70 -12.96 21.46 4.40
CA PHE A 70 -13.77 20.31 4.00
C PHE A 70 -14.97 20.77 3.16
N ARG A 71 -15.04 20.29 1.92
CA ARG A 71 -16.09 20.61 0.95
C ARG A 71 -16.60 19.35 0.30
N ILE A 72 -17.90 19.33 0.07
CA ILE A 72 -18.58 18.33 -0.75
C ILE A 72 -19.03 19.04 -2.01
N ILE A 73 -18.59 18.54 -3.16
CA ILE A 73 -18.93 19.06 -4.47
C ILE A 73 -19.89 18.06 -5.10
N VAL A 74 -21.12 18.51 -5.33
CA VAL A 74 -22.16 17.77 -6.04
C VAL A 74 -22.36 18.42 -7.41
N ASP A 75 -21.90 17.76 -8.46
CA ASP A 75 -22.09 18.22 -9.84
C ASP A 75 -23.24 17.45 -10.47
N ILE A 76 -24.28 18.14 -10.92
CA ILE A 76 -25.45 17.55 -11.58
C ILE A 76 -25.37 17.86 -13.08
N ALA A 77 -25.26 16.83 -13.90
CA ALA A 77 -25.13 16.95 -15.36
C ALA A 77 -26.45 17.44 -15.99
N GLY A 78 -26.35 18.37 -16.93
CA GLY A 78 -27.50 18.93 -17.65
C GLY A 78 -28.47 19.75 -16.79
N ALA A 79 -28.09 20.07 -15.55
CA ALA A 79 -28.96 20.76 -14.61
C ALA A 79 -29.14 22.24 -14.95
N VAL A 80 -30.40 22.70 -14.95
CA VAL A 80 -30.80 24.10 -15.16
C VAL A 80 -31.90 24.48 -14.18
N PHE A 81 -31.94 25.73 -13.72
CA PHE A 81 -33.06 26.22 -12.92
C PHE A 81 -34.30 26.36 -13.81
N GLY A 82 -35.43 25.82 -13.37
CA GLY A 82 -36.71 26.03 -14.03
C GLY A 82 -37.16 27.48 -13.91
N ASN A 83 -38.08 27.89 -14.79
CA ASN A 83 -38.50 29.30 -14.94
C ASN A 83 -39.10 29.94 -13.66
N THR A 84 -39.45 29.14 -12.66
CA THR A 84 -40.07 29.58 -11.40
C THR A 84 -39.07 29.73 -10.25
N MET A 85 -37.79 29.40 -10.45
CA MET A 85 -36.78 29.38 -9.39
C MET A 85 -35.61 30.33 -9.71
N SER A 86 -35.10 31.00 -8.68
CA SER A 86 -33.91 31.84 -8.75
C SER A 86 -32.75 31.29 -7.90
N LEU A 87 -31.51 31.66 -8.25
CA LEU A 87 -30.31 31.26 -7.51
C LEU A 87 -30.36 31.65 -6.02
N ALA A 88 -31.09 32.71 -5.68
CA ALA A 88 -31.23 33.18 -4.30
C ALA A 88 -32.04 32.22 -3.42
N GLU A 89 -33.03 31.53 -4.01
CA GLU A 89 -33.90 30.55 -3.32
C GLU A 89 -33.19 29.20 -3.10
N ALA A 90 -32.07 28.99 -3.79
CA ALA A 90 -31.23 27.80 -3.66
C ALA A 90 -30.21 27.89 -2.52
N ASN A 91 -30.12 29.02 -1.81
CA ASN A 91 -29.21 29.17 -0.67
C ASN A 91 -29.69 28.40 0.56
N ILE A 92 -28.74 28.08 1.45
CA ILE A 92 -29.08 27.50 2.76
C ILE A 92 -29.28 28.60 3.82
N PRO A 93 -30.16 28.39 4.81
CA PRO A 93 -30.32 29.32 5.94
C PRO A 93 -29.00 29.51 6.70
N GLU A 94 -28.80 30.70 7.28
CA GLU A 94 -27.61 31.01 8.07
C GLU A 94 -27.43 30.03 9.24
N ASN A 95 -26.24 29.45 9.35
CA ASN A 95 -25.90 28.44 10.35
C ASN A 95 -24.36 28.41 10.56
N SER A 96 -23.90 27.72 11.61
CA SER A 96 -22.48 27.69 11.99
C SER A 96 -21.68 26.52 11.38
N PHE A 97 -22.34 25.61 10.65
CA PHE A 97 -21.75 24.33 10.27
C PHE A 97 -21.66 24.06 8.77
N ALA A 98 -22.35 24.84 7.94
CA ALA A 98 -22.35 24.67 6.49
C ALA A 98 -22.58 26.00 5.76
N SER A 99 -21.99 26.11 4.57
CA SER A 99 -22.33 27.11 3.54
C SER A 99 -22.43 26.42 2.17
N VAL A 100 -23.21 26.97 1.24
CA VAL A 100 -23.32 26.46 -0.13
C VAL A 100 -22.94 27.53 -1.15
N VAL A 101 -22.20 27.16 -2.18
CA VAL A 101 -21.94 27.98 -3.37
C VAL A 101 -22.41 27.22 -4.60
N ILE A 102 -23.19 27.89 -5.45
CA ILE A 102 -23.77 27.29 -6.66
C ILE A 102 -23.18 27.97 -7.89
N SER A 103 -22.71 27.18 -8.86
CA SER A 103 -22.11 27.70 -10.09
C SER A 103 -22.43 26.84 -11.32
N GLU A 104 -22.48 27.47 -12.49
CA GLU A 104 -22.62 26.77 -13.78
C GLU A 104 -21.25 26.45 -14.34
N LEU A 105 -21.00 25.18 -14.64
CA LEU A 105 -19.79 24.70 -15.32
C LEU A 105 -20.03 24.72 -16.84
N LYS A 106 -19.53 25.76 -17.51
CA LYS A 106 -19.70 25.97 -18.97
C LYS A 106 -18.56 25.41 -19.81
N ASP A 107 -17.41 25.16 -19.19
CA ASP A 107 -16.17 24.77 -19.89
C ASP A 107 -15.96 23.24 -19.95
N GLN A 108 -16.99 22.44 -19.68
CA GLN A 108 -16.95 20.98 -19.74
C GLN A 108 -17.72 20.43 -20.95
N GLN A 109 -17.33 19.23 -21.42
CA GLN A 109 -17.98 18.56 -22.56
C GLN A 109 -19.50 18.37 -22.36
N ALA A 110 -19.96 18.26 -21.11
CA ALA A 110 -21.36 18.31 -20.74
C ALA A 110 -21.58 19.45 -19.72
N PRO A 111 -22.52 20.38 -19.94
CA PRO A 111 -22.81 21.43 -18.97
C PRO A 111 -23.33 20.81 -17.67
N ALA A 112 -22.86 21.30 -16.53
CA ALA A 112 -23.27 20.82 -15.22
C ALA A 112 -23.49 21.97 -14.24
N MET A 113 -24.36 21.77 -13.26
CA MET A 113 -24.55 22.70 -12.15
C MET A 113 -23.83 22.15 -10.92
N ARG A 114 -22.90 22.94 -10.38
CA ARG A 114 -22.08 22.60 -9.22
C ARG A 114 -22.70 23.18 -7.96
N PHE A 115 -22.95 22.32 -6.99
CA PHE A 115 -23.31 22.66 -5.62
C PHE A 115 -22.13 22.33 -4.70
N GLU A 116 -21.44 23.36 -4.22
CA GLU A 116 -20.27 23.23 -3.37
C GLU A 116 -20.64 23.57 -1.92
N PHE A 117 -20.75 22.54 -1.08
CA PHE A 117 -21.03 22.70 0.35
C PHE A 117 -19.71 22.75 1.11
N THR A 118 -19.40 23.87 1.78
CA THR A 118 -18.30 23.93 2.75
C THR A 118 -18.83 23.57 4.12
N LEU A 119 -18.23 22.58 4.79
CA LEU A 119 -18.67 22.01 6.05
C LEU A 119 -17.70 22.30 7.18
N ASN A 120 -18.24 22.41 8.39
CA ASN A 120 -17.49 22.39 9.64
C ASN A 120 -17.10 20.95 10.01
N ASP A 121 -15.94 20.79 10.65
CA ASP A 121 -15.38 19.49 11.00
C ASP A 121 -16.24 18.61 11.91
N SER A 122 -17.21 19.20 12.60
CA SER A 122 -18.18 18.50 13.43
C SER A 122 -19.27 17.75 12.65
N HIS A 123 -19.31 17.84 11.32
CA HIS A 123 -20.40 17.28 10.49
C HIS A 123 -19.90 16.28 9.45
N ASP A 124 -20.75 15.29 9.22
CA ASP A 124 -20.70 14.32 8.14
C ASP A 124 -21.86 14.56 7.17
N TYR A 125 -21.89 13.77 6.09
CA TYR A 125 -22.89 13.95 5.04
C TYR A 125 -23.35 12.64 4.40
N SER A 126 -24.49 12.72 3.73
CA SER A 126 -24.97 11.69 2.79
C SER A 126 -25.65 12.34 1.60
N VAL A 127 -25.42 11.79 0.41
CA VAL A 127 -26.13 12.20 -0.81
C VAL A 127 -26.92 11.03 -1.33
N THR A 128 -28.23 11.20 -1.46
CA THR A 128 -29.14 10.14 -1.91
C THR A 128 -30.05 10.66 -3.02
N ALA A 129 -30.03 9.97 -4.17
CA ALA A 129 -31.01 10.21 -5.23
C ALA A 129 -32.22 9.29 -5.05
N THR A 130 -33.43 9.80 -5.29
CA THR A 130 -34.66 9.02 -5.29
C THR A 130 -35.59 9.56 -6.36
N ASN A 131 -35.92 8.74 -7.35
CA ASN A 131 -36.67 9.14 -8.55
C ASN A 131 -35.98 10.35 -9.22
N SER A 132 -36.68 11.48 -9.33
CA SER A 132 -36.16 12.73 -9.89
C SER A 132 -35.62 13.71 -8.85
N ASN A 133 -35.42 13.27 -7.60
CA ASN A 133 -34.97 14.12 -6.51
C ASN A 133 -33.57 13.74 -6.06
N LEU A 134 -32.79 14.74 -5.63
CA LEU A 134 -31.49 14.57 -5.00
C LEU A 134 -31.52 15.21 -3.61
N GLN A 135 -31.23 14.42 -2.57
CA GLN A 135 -31.11 14.91 -1.20
C GLN A 135 -29.63 14.93 -0.80
N VAL A 136 -29.17 16.10 -0.35
CA VAL A 136 -27.91 16.26 0.38
C VAL A 136 -28.26 16.50 1.84
N LYS A 137 -27.83 15.59 2.71
CA LYS A 137 -28.04 15.68 4.15
C LYS A 137 -26.70 15.88 4.84
N LEU A 138 -26.56 16.94 5.63
CA LEU A 138 -25.40 17.23 6.47
C LEU A 138 -25.83 17.08 7.92
N PHE A 139 -25.13 16.29 8.72
CA PHE A 139 -25.53 15.94 10.08
C PHE A 139 -24.32 15.90 11.01
N PRO A 140 -24.49 16.13 12.33
CA PRO A 140 -23.38 16.02 13.26
C PRO A 140 -22.71 14.66 13.14
N ALA A 141 -21.40 14.65 12.91
CA ALA A 141 -20.58 13.46 13.07
C ALA A 141 -20.75 13.03 14.52
N THR A 142 -21.37 11.87 14.76
CA THR A 142 -21.83 11.43 16.08
C THR A 142 -20.77 11.72 17.16
N ALA A 143 -21.11 12.58 18.12
CA ALA A 143 -20.29 12.82 19.30
C ALA A 143 -20.05 11.49 20.01
N LYS A 144 -18.78 11.19 20.32
CA LYS A 144 -18.30 10.10 21.20
C LYS A 144 -19.41 9.10 21.60
N ASN A 145 -19.55 8.02 20.84
CA ASN A 145 -20.06 6.81 21.46
C ASN A 145 -19.07 6.45 22.58
N ASP A 146 -19.54 6.50 23.82
CA ASP A 146 -19.00 5.63 24.85
C ASP A 146 -18.88 4.21 24.23
N PRO A 147 -17.76 3.51 24.40
CA PRO A 147 -17.57 2.16 23.86
C PRO A 147 -18.52 1.11 24.46
N ALA A 148 -19.52 1.53 25.23
CA ALA A 148 -20.44 0.65 25.93
C ALA A 148 -21.80 0.46 25.22
N ASP A 149 -22.12 1.25 24.19
CA ASP A 149 -23.44 1.13 23.53
C ASP A 149 -23.44 1.40 22.01
N SER A 150 -22.26 1.35 21.37
CA SER A 150 -22.26 0.96 19.96
C SER A 150 -22.68 -0.50 19.91
N PRO A 151 -23.49 -0.98 18.94
CA PRO A 151 -23.42 -2.39 18.60
C PRO A 151 -21.95 -2.61 18.27
N ASP A 152 -21.27 -3.27 19.21
CA ASP A 152 -19.97 -3.91 19.07
C ASP A 152 -19.75 -4.15 17.57
N PRO A 153 -18.80 -3.50 16.87
CA PRO A 153 -18.36 -4.04 15.60
C PRO A 153 -17.60 -5.31 15.94
N LYS A 154 -18.34 -6.35 16.35
CA LYS A 154 -17.86 -7.70 16.42
C LYS A 154 -17.38 -8.03 15.03
N GLY A 155 -16.06 -8.04 14.92
CA GLY A 155 -15.31 -8.94 14.06
C GLY A 155 -15.76 -8.94 12.62
N PHE A 156 -15.19 -8.05 11.82
CA PHE A 156 -14.63 -8.61 10.59
C PHE A 156 -13.56 -9.60 11.04
N LEU A 157 -13.79 -10.88 10.72
CA LEU A 157 -12.73 -11.87 10.80
C LEU A 157 -11.61 -11.38 9.90
N THR A 158 -10.37 -11.39 10.38
CA THR A 158 -9.20 -10.99 9.59
C THR A 158 -8.29 -12.19 9.50
N LEU A 159 -7.97 -12.64 8.28
CA LEU A 159 -6.96 -13.67 8.10
C LEU A 159 -5.57 -13.11 8.42
N LYS A 160 -4.79 -13.85 9.20
CA LYS A 160 -3.49 -13.43 9.72
C LYS A 160 -2.33 -14.14 9.02
N ASP A 161 -2.32 -15.48 9.01
CA ASP A 161 -1.24 -16.28 8.41
C ASP A 161 -1.69 -17.72 8.10
N PHE A 162 -0.84 -18.49 7.41
CA PHE A 162 -0.93 -19.95 7.29
C PHE A 162 0.22 -20.63 8.03
N ASN A 163 -0.10 -21.42 9.05
CA ASN A 163 0.85 -22.35 9.65
C ASN A 163 0.73 -23.73 9.00
N ILE A 164 1.87 -24.31 8.61
CA ILE A 164 1.92 -25.66 8.06
C ILE A 164 2.67 -26.54 9.04
N SER A 165 2.05 -27.66 9.42
CA SER A 165 2.74 -28.76 10.07
C SER A 165 2.55 -30.01 9.23
N SER A 166 3.65 -30.69 8.87
CA SER A 166 3.61 -31.92 8.09
C SER A 166 4.27 -33.06 8.84
N THR A 167 3.64 -34.22 8.79
CA THR A 167 4.15 -35.52 9.23
C THR A 167 4.19 -36.47 8.03
N PRO A 168 4.80 -37.67 8.14
CA PRO A 168 4.78 -38.66 7.06
C PRO A 168 3.38 -39.08 6.58
N ASN A 169 2.35 -38.90 7.41
CA ASN A 169 0.99 -39.37 7.11
C ASN A 169 -0.04 -38.24 6.98
N THR A 170 0.25 -37.05 7.49
CA THR A 170 -0.71 -35.95 7.52
C THR A 170 -0.04 -34.59 7.34
N THR A 171 -0.70 -33.71 6.61
CA THR A 171 -0.34 -32.29 6.51
C THR A 171 -1.49 -31.45 7.06
N THR A 172 -1.22 -30.64 8.06
CA THR A 172 -2.19 -29.70 8.65
C THR A 172 -1.83 -28.29 8.23
N ILE A 173 -2.77 -27.62 7.56
CA ILE A 173 -2.67 -26.22 7.17
C ILE A 173 -3.65 -25.44 8.06
N SER A 174 -3.10 -24.74 9.04
CA SER A 174 -3.84 -23.87 9.96
C SER A 174 -3.97 -22.49 9.36
N ILE A 175 -5.18 -22.14 8.97
CA ILE A 175 -5.61 -20.82 8.49
C ILE A 175 -5.88 -19.97 9.73
N LEU A 176 -4.94 -19.10 10.08
CA LEU A 176 -5.03 -18.26 11.26
C LEU A 176 -5.90 -17.03 10.98
N ALA A 177 -6.77 -16.68 11.91
CA ALA A 177 -7.67 -15.55 11.84
C ALA A 177 -7.78 -14.81 13.19
N SER A 178 -8.43 -13.65 13.20
CA SER A 178 -8.74 -12.89 14.42
C SER A 178 -9.77 -13.57 15.34
N GLY A 179 -10.38 -14.68 14.90
CA GLY A 179 -11.27 -15.53 15.68
C GLY A 179 -11.67 -16.80 14.92
N SER A 180 -12.56 -17.59 15.52
CA SER A 180 -13.09 -18.82 14.91
C SER A 180 -13.90 -18.54 13.64
N ILE A 181 -13.67 -19.34 12.59
CA ILE A 181 -14.43 -19.25 11.34
C ILE A 181 -15.50 -20.35 11.34
N GLU A 182 -16.73 -19.97 11.66
CA GLU A 182 -17.85 -20.92 11.75
C GLU A 182 -18.63 -21.05 10.44
N LYS A 183 -18.57 -20.04 9.56
CA LYS A 183 -19.28 -20.00 8.28
C LYS A 183 -18.28 -19.99 7.14
N TYR A 184 -18.27 -21.07 6.37
CA TYR A 184 -17.47 -21.22 5.17
C TYR A 184 -18.14 -22.24 4.24
N THR A 185 -17.81 -22.19 2.96
CA THR A 185 -18.19 -23.24 2.00
C THR A 185 -16.93 -23.90 1.46
N VAL A 186 -17.02 -25.20 1.18
CA VAL A 186 -15.91 -25.98 0.61
C VAL A 186 -16.41 -26.65 -0.65
N ASP A 187 -15.63 -26.53 -1.72
CA ASP A 187 -15.95 -27.14 -3.01
C ASP A 187 -14.67 -27.48 -3.77
N THR A 188 -14.81 -28.19 -4.89
CA THR A 188 -13.70 -28.78 -5.64
C THR A 188 -13.80 -28.48 -7.13
N ILE A 189 -12.65 -28.36 -7.78
CA ILE A 189 -12.52 -28.17 -9.22
C ILE A 189 -11.70 -29.34 -9.74
N GLY A 190 -12.28 -30.13 -10.64
CA GLY A 190 -11.59 -31.25 -11.28
C GLY A 190 -10.45 -30.81 -12.19
N SER A 191 -9.54 -31.74 -12.50
CA SER A 191 -8.40 -31.49 -13.39
C SER A 191 -8.83 -31.19 -14.83
N ALA A 192 -8.15 -30.22 -15.46
CA ALA A 192 -8.22 -29.95 -16.90
C ALA A 192 -6.82 -30.11 -17.52
N ALA A 193 -6.71 -30.12 -18.85
CA ALA A 193 -5.44 -30.37 -19.57
C ALA A 193 -4.25 -29.52 -19.08
N ASP A 194 -4.51 -28.30 -18.61
CA ASP A 194 -3.49 -27.35 -18.14
C ASP A 194 -3.64 -26.96 -16.64
N ARG A 195 -4.47 -27.67 -15.86
CA ARG A 195 -4.72 -27.32 -14.43
C ARG A 195 -4.91 -28.57 -13.55
N PRO A 196 -4.14 -28.72 -12.44
CA PRO A 196 -4.32 -29.83 -11.51
C PRO A 196 -5.67 -29.72 -10.79
N SER A 197 -6.13 -30.82 -10.17
CA SER A 197 -7.33 -30.81 -9.32
C SER A 197 -7.13 -29.90 -8.11
N ARG A 198 -8.18 -29.19 -7.68
CA ARG A 198 -8.11 -28.18 -6.61
C ARG A 198 -9.30 -28.30 -5.66
N MET A 199 -9.08 -28.02 -4.38
CA MET A 199 -10.18 -27.64 -3.49
C MET A 199 -10.10 -26.14 -3.20
N TYR A 200 -11.23 -25.54 -2.86
CA TYR A 200 -11.24 -24.19 -2.33
C TYR A 200 -12.20 -24.05 -1.15
N ILE A 201 -11.87 -23.08 -0.30
CA ILE A 201 -12.68 -22.68 0.84
C ILE A 201 -13.07 -21.22 0.62
N ASP A 202 -14.36 -20.94 0.58
CA ASP A 202 -14.87 -19.57 0.52
C ASP A 202 -15.33 -19.13 1.90
N ILE A 203 -14.87 -17.96 2.32
CA ILE A 203 -15.20 -17.33 3.60
C ILE A 203 -15.71 -15.93 3.29
N ASP A 204 -16.96 -15.65 3.62
CA ASP A 204 -17.57 -14.34 3.43
C ASP A 204 -17.27 -13.40 4.61
N ASN A 205 -17.26 -12.09 4.37
CA ASN A 205 -17.07 -11.05 5.39
C ASN A 205 -15.75 -11.18 6.17
N VAL A 206 -14.66 -11.48 5.46
CA VAL A 206 -13.32 -11.61 6.05
C VAL A 206 -12.34 -10.65 5.36
N ALA A 207 -11.59 -9.90 6.15
CA ALA A 207 -10.53 -9.01 5.67
C ALA A 207 -9.21 -9.77 5.50
N VAL A 208 -8.40 -9.38 4.52
CA VAL A 208 -7.05 -9.91 4.30
C VAL A 208 -6.06 -8.79 4.54
N ASN A 209 -5.44 -8.77 5.72
CA ASN A 209 -4.37 -7.84 6.02
C ASN A 209 -3.07 -8.65 6.12
N GLU A 210 -2.06 -8.27 5.34
CA GLU A 210 -0.67 -8.78 5.44
C GLU A 210 -0.44 -10.30 5.20
N LEU A 211 -1.44 -11.04 4.74
CA LEU A 211 -1.30 -12.47 4.45
C LEU A 211 -0.45 -12.73 3.20
N VAL A 212 0.48 -13.69 3.28
CA VAL A 212 1.18 -14.23 2.11
C VAL A 212 0.15 -14.87 1.17
N ARG A 213 -0.13 -14.22 0.03
CA ARG A 213 -1.19 -14.62 -0.92
C ARG A 213 -0.93 -15.97 -1.59
N GLU A 214 0.30 -16.44 -1.62
CA GLU A 214 0.66 -17.77 -2.13
C GLU A 214 1.78 -18.40 -1.31
N LYS A 215 1.60 -19.65 -0.86
CA LYS A 215 2.58 -20.42 -0.11
C LYS A 215 2.76 -21.81 -0.74
N GLN A 216 4.01 -22.13 -1.10
CA GLN A 216 4.38 -23.47 -1.55
C GLN A 216 4.42 -24.40 -0.33
N ILE A 217 3.78 -25.56 -0.43
CA ILE A 217 3.67 -26.54 0.67
C ILE A 217 4.59 -27.74 0.42
N GLY A 218 4.64 -28.22 -0.83
CA GLY A 218 5.52 -29.34 -1.21
C GLY A 218 5.08 -30.70 -0.65
N THR A 219 3.77 -30.94 -0.54
CA THR A 219 3.15 -32.20 -0.07
C THR A 219 2.20 -32.72 -1.15
N SER A 220 1.17 -33.52 -0.83
CA SER A 220 0.06 -33.77 -1.77
C SER A 220 -0.64 -32.47 -2.20
N VAL A 221 -0.48 -31.40 -1.42
CA VAL A 221 -0.75 -30.01 -1.82
C VAL A 221 0.53 -29.37 -2.35
N THR A 222 0.51 -28.86 -3.58
CA THR A 222 1.63 -28.10 -4.16
C THR A 222 1.73 -26.73 -3.51
N LYS A 223 0.63 -25.98 -3.53
CA LYS A 223 0.55 -24.61 -3.03
C LYS A 223 -0.84 -24.27 -2.52
N VAL A 224 -0.87 -23.30 -1.61
CA VAL A 224 -2.09 -22.63 -1.15
C VAL A 224 -2.05 -21.19 -1.59
N ARG A 225 -3.17 -20.68 -2.09
CA ARG A 225 -3.29 -19.29 -2.52
C ARG A 225 -4.60 -18.66 -2.11
N VAL A 226 -4.58 -17.36 -1.86
CA VAL A 226 -5.74 -16.59 -1.42
C VAL A 226 -6.11 -15.60 -2.51
N ALA A 227 -7.36 -15.65 -2.94
CA ALA A 227 -7.93 -14.73 -3.91
C ALA A 227 -9.06 -13.94 -3.24
N PRO A 228 -9.12 -12.61 -3.39
CA PRO A 228 -10.25 -11.82 -2.92
C PRO A 228 -11.53 -12.19 -3.68
N ARG A 229 -12.68 -12.14 -3.00
CA ARG A 229 -14.00 -12.43 -3.58
C ARG A 229 -15.09 -11.58 -2.91
N ASP A 230 -15.65 -10.63 -3.64
CA ASP A 230 -16.70 -9.72 -3.14
C ASP A 230 -16.36 -9.07 -1.79
N LYS A 231 -16.97 -9.54 -0.69
CA LYS A 231 -16.74 -9.08 0.69
C LYS A 231 -15.91 -10.07 1.54
N GLY A 232 -15.28 -11.06 0.90
CA GLY A 232 -14.55 -12.14 1.55
C GLY A 232 -13.42 -12.69 0.68
N VAL A 233 -13.11 -13.96 0.86
CA VAL A 233 -11.96 -14.61 0.21
C VAL A 233 -12.26 -16.01 -0.25
N ARG A 234 -11.50 -16.44 -1.25
CA ARG A 234 -11.38 -17.82 -1.69
C ARG A 234 -9.95 -18.29 -1.43
N ILE A 235 -9.80 -19.33 -0.61
CA ILE A 235 -8.51 -19.98 -0.35
C ILE A 235 -8.46 -21.26 -1.20
N VAL A 236 -7.54 -21.32 -2.15
CA VAL A 236 -7.41 -22.42 -3.12
C VAL A 236 -6.20 -23.28 -2.77
N PHE A 237 -6.38 -24.60 -2.78
CA PHE A 237 -5.35 -25.59 -2.52
C PHE A 237 -5.15 -26.42 -3.79
N ASP A 238 -3.98 -26.27 -4.41
CA ASP A 238 -3.66 -26.95 -5.67
C ASP A 238 -3.04 -28.32 -5.40
N SER A 239 -3.61 -29.39 -5.96
CA SER A 239 -3.05 -30.74 -5.84
C SER A 239 -1.71 -30.86 -6.56
N ALA A 240 -0.81 -31.68 -6.01
CA ALA A 240 0.44 -32.08 -6.67
C ALA A 240 0.22 -33.10 -7.79
N THR A 241 -0.98 -33.68 -7.88
CA THR A 241 -1.33 -34.67 -8.91
C THR A 241 -2.60 -34.29 -9.66
N SER A 242 -2.94 -35.06 -10.69
CA SER A 242 -4.23 -34.93 -11.38
C SER A 242 -5.42 -35.28 -10.49
N GLU A 243 -5.21 -36.08 -9.43
CA GLU A 243 -6.25 -36.44 -8.47
C GLU A 243 -6.26 -35.49 -7.28
N LEU A 244 -7.44 -35.28 -6.67
CA LEU A 244 -7.57 -34.47 -5.47
C LEU A 244 -7.13 -35.28 -4.24
N PHE A 245 -6.34 -34.68 -3.36
CA PHE A 245 -5.97 -35.24 -2.07
C PHE A 245 -7.20 -35.36 -1.14
N LYS A 246 -7.14 -36.27 -0.17
CA LYS A 246 -8.20 -36.41 0.85
C LYS A 246 -7.98 -35.38 1.95
N TYR A 247 -9.04 -34.68 2.35
CA TYR A 247 -8.95 -33.60 3.34
C TYR A 247 -10.13 -33.59 4.30
N THR A 248 -9.96 -32.93 5.43
CA THR A 248 -11.01 -32.55 6.38
C THR A 248 -10.78 -31.11 6.83
N VAL A 249 -11.83 -30.29 6.83
CA VAL A 249 -11.79 -28.90 7.33
C VAL A 249 -12.46 -28.86 8.69
N VAL A 250 -11.76 -28.33 9.69
CA VAL A 250 -12.24 -28.27 11.08
C VAL A 250 -12.08 -26.84 11.61
N PRO A 251 -13.15 -26.23 12.17
CA PRO A 251 -13.03 -24.96 12.88
C PRO A 251 -12.05 -25.04 14.04
N SER A 252 -11.33 -23.95 14.30
CA SER A 252 -10.45 -23.80 15.45
C SER A 252 -10.70 -22.44 16.12
N PRO A 253 -10.34 -22.27 17.41
CA PRO A 253 -10.52 -20.99 18.11
C PRO A 253 -9.85 -19.79 17.40
N GLU A 254 -8.80 -20.06 16.62
CA GLU A 254 -8.02 -19.07 15.89
C GLU A 254 -8.18 -19.19 14.36
N GLY A 255 -9.27 -19.79 13.85
CA GLY A 255 -9.55 -19.86 12.40
C GLY A 255 -10.00 -21.23 11.92
N LEU A 256 -9.33 -21.82 10.93
CA LEU A 256 -9.64 -23.16 10.39
C LEU A 256 -8.39 -24.04 10.31
N ASN A 257 -8.54 -25.34 10.55
CA ASN A 257 -7.52 -26.35 10.26
C ASN A 257 -7.96 -27.19 9.06
N VAL A 258 -7.13 -27.25 8.02
CA VAL A 258 -7.29 -28.16 6.89
C VAL A 258 -6.32 -29.32 7.09
N VAL A 259 -6.85 -30.49 7.42
CA VAL A 259 -6.08 -31.71 7.65
C VAL A 259 -6.12 -32.56 6.38
N ILE A 260 -4.96 -32.80 5.79
CA ILE A 260 -4.76 -33.54 4.55
C ILE A 260 -4.14 -34.91 4.88
N ASP A 261 -4.66 -35.97 4.26
CA ASP A 261 -4.14 -37.33 4.37
C ASP A 261 -3.06 -37.58 3.30
N GLU A 262 -1.82 -37.72 3.76
CA GLU A 262 -0.63 -37.90 2.94
C GLU A 262 -0.29 -39.39 2.73
N THR A 263 -1.05 -40.33 3.31
CA THR A 263 -0.70 -41.77 3.29
C THR A 263 -0.58 -42.38 1.89
N SER A 264 -1.28 -41.79 0.92
CA SER A 264 -1.25 -42.19 -0.49
C SER A 264 -0.27 -41.39 -1.36
N TYR A 265 0.33 -40.32 -0.85
CA TYR A 265 1.26 -39.47 -1.59
C TYR A 265 2.68 -40.08 -1.61
N LYS A 266 3.33 -40.06 -2.78
CA LYS A 266 4.65 -40.69 -3.00
C LYS A 266 5.77 -39.68 -3.30
N GLY A 267 5.51 -38.38 -3.16
CA GLY A 267 6.50 -37.32 -3.38
C GLY A 267 7.37 -37.05 -2.14
N PRO A 268 8.40 -36.20 -2.26
CA PRO A 268 9.21 -35.77 -1.12
C PRO A 268 8.35 -34.97 -0.13
N LEU A 269 8.44 -35.27 1.17
CA LEU A 269 7.78 -34.49 2.22
C LEU A 269 8.78 -33.51 2.87
N PRO A 270 8.35 -32.30 3.29
CA PRO A 270 9.17 -31.40 4.09
C PRO A 270 9.57 -32.05 5.42
N ALA A 271 10.74 -31.68 5.96
CA ALA A 271 11.16 -32.16 7.29
C ALA A 271 10.14 -31.74 8.36
N ALA A 272 9.75 -32.68 9.22
CA ALA A 272 8.70 -32.47 10.23
C ALA A 272 9.08 -31.35 11.22
N GLN A 273 8.23 -30.33 11.34
CA GLN A 273 8.29 -29.35 12.43
C GLN A 273 7.35 -29.79 13.57
N PRO A 274 7.82 -29.88 14.83
CA PRO A 274 6.98 -30.30 15.95
C PRO A 274 5.85 -29.31 16.23
N ALA A 275 4.67 -29.84 16.56
CA ALA A 275 3.54 -29.07 17.06
C ALA A 275 3.88 -28.41 18.41
N ALA A 276 3.59 -27.11 18.54
CA ALA A 276 3.75 -26.39 19.80
C ALA A 276 2.67 -26.84 20.79
N GLU A 277 3.07 -27.52 21.86
CA GLU A 277 2.26 -27.74 23.06
C GLU A 277 2.57 -26.71 24.15
N THR A 278 1.56 -26.48 24.96
CA THR A 278 1.29 -25.37 25.88
C THR A 278 2.17 -25.38 27.15
N ALA A 279 2.41 -24.16 27.64
CA ALA A 279 3.10 -23.74 28.87
C ALA A 279 3.26 -24.74 30.05
N SER A 280 4.49 -24.83 30.58
CA SER A 280 4.74 -24.79 32.03
C SER A 280 6.14 -24.24 32.33
N SER A 281 6.19 -23.35 33.31
CA SER A 281 7.34 -22.68 33.91
C SER A 281 8.59 -23.54 34.09
N ASP A 282 9.75 -23.02 33.68
CA ASP A 282 10.98 -23.31 34.43
C ASP A 282 11.97 -22.13 34.44
N SER A 283 12.67 -22.13 35.55
CA SER A 283 13.32 -21.09 36.35
C SER A 283 14.76 -20.80 35.93
N THR A 284 14.99 -20.34 34.70
CA THR A 284 16.34 -20.00 34.23
C THR A 284 16.62 -18.51 34.06
N LEU A 285 15.66 -17.64 34.39
CA LEU A 285 15.82 -16.18 34.30
C LEU A 285 16.36 -15.52 35.59
N ASP A 286 16.14 -16.14 36.76
CA ASP A 286 16.55 -15.58 38.06
C ASP A 286 18.00 -15.93 38.46
N ALA A 287 18.66 -16.87 37.76
CA ALA A 287 20.04 -17.27 38.06
C ALA A 287 21.11 -16.45 37.30
N LEU A 288 20.74 -15.65 36.30
CA LEU A 288 21.69 -14.90 35.46
C LEU A 288 21.76 -13.39 35.79
N ILE A 289 20.88 -12.90 36.66
CA ILE A 289 20.88 -11.50 37.10
C ILE A 289 21.83 -11.28 38.29
N VAL A 290 22.16 -12.33 39.06
CA VAL A 290 23.02 -12.23 40.26
C VAL A 290 24.52 -12.14 39.92
N SER A 291 24.96 -12.54 38.72
CA SER A 291 26.40 -12.54 38.36
C SER A 291 26.91 -11.22 37.75
N SER A 292 26.03 -10.27 37.43
CA SER A 292 26.43 -9.03 36.73
C SER A 292 26.51 -7.80 37.64
N GLU A 293 25.95 -7.83 38.85
CA GLU A 293 26.05 -6.72 39.81
C GLU A 293 27.26 -6.79 40.75
N GLN A 294 28.01 -7.91 40.74
CA GLN A 294 29.12 -8.11 41.69
C GLN A 294 30.52 -7.83 41.12
N LEU A 295 30.63 -7.34 39.87
CA LEU A 295 31.91 -7.01 39.22
C LEU A 295 32.18 -5.49 39.09
N LEU A 296 31.28 -4.62 39.55
CA LEU A 296 31.41 -3.16 39.42
C LEU A 296 31.71 -2.40 40.72
N SER A 297 32.06 -3.09 41.80
CA SER A 297 32.48 -2.43 43.04
C SER A 297 33.75 -3.06 43.60
N GLN A 298 34.89 -2.60 43.08
CA GLN A 298 36.18 -2.53 43.78
C GLN A 298 37.19 -1.70 42.97
N ASP A 299 37.50 -0.50 43.46
CA ASP A 299 38.73 0.22 43.12
C ASP A 299 39.95 -0.56 43.66
N PRO A 300 41.05 -0.60 42.91
CA PRO A 300 42.32 -0.22 43.53
C PRO A 300 43.26 0.60 42.61
N GLU A 301 43.71 1.73 43.15
CA GLU A 301 45.04 2.35 43.09
C GLU A 301 45.99 2.13 41.87
N LYS A 302 46.44 3.25 41.29
CA LYS A 302 47.72 3.43 40.57
C LYS A 302 48.93 3.22 41.52
N PRO A 303 50.16 2.88 41.06
CA PRO A 303 50.81 3.45 39.86
C PRO A 303 51.72 2.52 39.01
N GLY A 304 51.93 2.89 37.74
CA GLY A 304 52.92 2.28 36.86
C GLY A 304 52.82 2.71 35.38
N ALA A 305 52.78 4.02 35.12
CA ALA A 305 52.79 4.57 33.76
C ALA A 305 54.23 4.88 33.34
N GLN A 306 54.74 4.22 32.29
CA GLN A 306 55.68 4.84 31.33
C GLN A 306 56.07 4.03 30.08
N SER A 307 55.54 2.82 29.82
CA SER A 307 55.95 2.02 28.64
C SER A 307 54.85 1.73 27.58
N THR A 308 53.61 2.18 27.77
CA THR A 308 52.49 1.82 26.87
C THR A 308 52.06 2.91 25.89
N SER A 309 52.36 4.19 26.14
CA SER A 309 51.88 5.28 25.26
C SER A 309 52.57 5.34 23.89
N ALA A 310 53.85 4.98 23.80
CA ALA A 310 54.59 5.06 22.53
C ALA A 310 54.21 3.94 21.54
N LYS A 311 53.78 2.77 22.04
CA LYS A 311 53.27 1.68 21.20
C LYS A 311 51.81 1.92 20.78
N ALA A 312 50.98 2.46 21.67
CA ALA A 312 49.59 2.82 21.36
C ALA A 312 49.51 3.95 20.30
N ALA A 313 50.35 4.98 20.42
CA ALA A 313 50.41 6.08 19.45
C ALA A 313 50.95 5.65 18.07
N ALA A 314 51.87 4.68 18.01
CA ALA A 314 52.35 4.12 16.75
C ALA A 314 51.31 3.22 16.06
N LEU A 315 50.47 2.50 16.83
CA LEU A 315 49.32 1.76 16.29
C LEU A 315 48.13 2.68 15.92
N GLU A 316 48.00 3.87 16.53
CA GLU A 316 46.99 4.86 16.13
C GLU A 316 47.21 5.40 14.70
N ASP A 317 48.47 5.58 14.30
CA ASP A 317 48.82 6.14 12.99
C ASP A 317 48.57 5.13 11.85
N ASP A 318 48.88 3.84 12.05
CA ASP A 318 48.70 2.77 11.04
C ASP A 318 47.22 2.53 10.67
N PHE A 319 46.29 2.62 11.62
CA PHE A 319 44.85 2.47 11.33
C PHE A 319 44.22 3.73 10.74
N SER A 320 44.75 4.92 11.08
CA SER A 320 44.24 6.19 10.57
C SER A 320 44.39 6.35 9.05
N PHE A 321 45.41 5.72 8.46
CA PHE A 321 45.67 5.70 7.01
C PHE A 321 44.75 4.71 6.26
N SER A 322 44.19 3.72 6.94
CA SER A 322 43.38 2.64 6.36
C SER A 322 41.86 2.87 6.41
N GLY A 323 41.41 4.01 6.95
CA GLY A 323 40.00 4.41 6.96
C GLY A 323 39.15 3.91 8.14
N TYR A 324 39.70 3.07 9.02
CA TYR A 324 39.00 2.56 10.21
C TYR A 324 39.11 3.55 11.37
N LYS A 325 37.97 4.14 11.76
CA LYS A 325 37.90 5.25 12.74
C LYS A 325 36.92 5.01 13.88
N LYS A 326 36.36 3.79 13.99
CA LYS A 326 35.31 3.50 14.97
C LYS A 326 35.90 3.16 16.35
N GLN A 327 35.02 3.02 17.34
CA GLN A 327 35.38 2.77 18.74
C GLN A 327 36.29 1.54 18.88
N ARG A 328 37.32 1.66 19.72
CA ARG A 328 38.27 0.57 19.96
C ARG A 328 37.73 -0.42 20.99
N ILE A 329 38.03 -1.69 20.76
CA ILE A 329 37.59 -2.82 21.59
C ILE A 329 38.77 -3.70 21.97
N SER A 330 38.71 -4.26 23.18
CA SER A 330 39.65 -5.25 23.69
C SER A 330 38.85 -6.43 24.24
N VAL A 331 39.02 -7.61 23.64
CA VAL A 331 38.27 -8.83 23.99
C VAL A 331 39.16 -10.06 23.81
N ASP A 332 38.99 -11.08 24.63
CA ASP A 332 39.71 -12.34 24.50
C ASP A 332 38.74 -13.52 24.66
N PHE A 333 38.59 -14.29 23.60
CA PHE A 333 37.69 -15.44 23.54
C PHE A 333 38.39 -16.62 22.90
N TYR A 334 38.31 -17.76 23.57
CA TYR A 334 38.77 -19.03 23.05
C TYR A 334 37.58 -19.86 22.54
N LYS A 335 37.60 -20.21 21.24
CA LYS A 335 36.60 -21.07 20.58
C LYS A 335 35.14 -20.62 20.84
N ILE A 336 34.89 -19.33 20.70
CA ILE A 336 33.55 -18.75 20.83
C ILE A 336 32.72 -19.01 19.56
N ASP A 337 31.44 -19.26 19.73
CA ASP A 337 30.48 -19.36 18.62
C ASP A 337 30.36 -18.01 17.89
N ILE A 338 30.34 -18.04 16.56
CA ILE A 338 30.30 -16.83 15.74
C ILE A 338 29.08 -15.94 16.01
N HIS A 339 27.94 -16.50 16.39
CA HIS A 339 26.75 -15.72 16.75
C HIS A 339 26.96 -14.95 18.06
N ASN A 340 27.67 -15.54 19.02
CA ASN A 340 28.01 -14.88 20.27
C ASN A 340 28.99 -13.72 20.03
N VAL A 341 29.88 -13.85 19.06
CA VAL A 341 30.76 -12.75 18.62
C VAL A 341 29.93 -11.60 18.04
N PHE A 342 29.01 -11.85 17.12
CA PHE A 342 28.15 -10.79 16.56
C PHE A 342 27.20 -10.17 17.60
N ARG A 343 26.73 -10.97 18.57
CA ARG A 343 25.94 -10.47 19.71
C ARG A 343 26.73 -9.48 20.57
N LEU A 344 28.03 -9.72 20.76
CA LEU A 344 28.92 -8.81 21.46
C LEU A 344 29.10 -7.49 20.68
N PHE A 345 29.34 -7.56 19.38
CA PHE A 345 29.44 -6.35 18.54
C PHE A 345 28.17 -5.51 18.62
N ARG A 346 26.98 -6.13 18.59
CA ARG A 346 25.70 -5.43 18.80
C ARG A 346 25.65 -4.67 20.13
N GLN A 347 26.16 -5.26 21.22
CA GLN A 347 26.17 -4.61 22.54
C GLN A 347 27.15 -3.45 22.63
N ILE A 348 28.28 -3.52 21.92
CA ILE A 348 29.31 -2.48 21.97
C ILE A 348 28.98 -1.30 21.03
N THR A 349 28.29 -1.57 19.91
CA THR A 349 28.12 -0.60 18.82
C THR A 349 26.73 0.05 18.76
N ASP A 350 25.76 -0.43 19.54
CA ASP A 350 24.34 -0.07 19.45
C ASP A 350 23.69 -0.29 18.04
N LEU A 351 24.37 -1.04 17.16
CA LEU A 351 23.86 -1.40 15.84
C LEU A 351 22.95 -2.63 15.92
N ASN A 352 21.93 -2.69 15.07
CA ASN A 352 21.15 -3.91 14.88
C ASN A 352 21.96 -4.87 14.00
N ILE A 353 22.43 -5.99 14.54
CA ILE A 353 23.13 -7.01 13.76
C ILE A 353 22.20 -8.22 13.57
N ILE A 354 21.91 -8.54 12.31
CA ILE A 354 21.14 -9.71 11.89
C ILE A 354 22.10 -10.69 11.23
N VAL A 355 22.03 -11.96 11.64
CA VAL A 355 22.93 -13.01 11.16
C VAL A 355 22.06 -14.07 10.48
N ASP A 356 22.36 -14.40 9.23
CA ASP A 356 21.67 -15.44 8.47
C ASP A 356 21.86 -16.81 9.13
N GLU A 357 20.83 -17.67 9.09
CA GLU A 357 20.84 -18.98 9.75
C GLU A 357 21.93 -19.93 9.24
N GLU A 358 22.43 -19.71 8.02
CA GLU A 358 23.50 -20.51 7.42
C GLU A 358 24.90 -20.11 7.94
N VAL A 359 25.01 -19.00 8.69
CA VAL A 359 26.29 -18.58 9.28
C VAL A 359 26.61 -19.49 10.45
N GLN A 360 27.59 -20.38 10.28
CA GLN A 360 28.00 -21.32 11.32
C GLN A 360 29.52 -21.34 11.49
N GLY A 361 29.97 -21.59 12.71
CA GLY A 361 31.39 -21.77 13.01
C GLY A 361 31.80 -21.22 14.38
N SER A 362 33.04 -21.51 14.76
CA SER A 362 33.65 -21.03 15.99
C SER A 362 34.97 -20.34 15.71
N LEU A 363 35.26 -19.25 16.42
CA LEU A 363 36.47 -18.47 16.27
C LEU A 363 37.21 -18.36 17.61
N THR A 364 38.53 -18.27 17.58
CA THR A 364 39.33 -17.78 18.70
C THR A 364 39.76 -16.35 18.38
N LEU A 365 39.37 -15.41 19.23
CA LEU A 365 39.49 -13.97 18.99
C LEU A 365 40.20 -13.31 20.17
N ALA A 366 41.37 -12.72 19.92
CA ALA A 366 42.07 -11.90 20.90
C ALA A 366 42.35 -10.52 20.29
N LEU A 367 41.60 -9.52 20.74
CA LEU A 367 41.71 -8.12 20.33
C LEU A 367 42.22 -7.29 21.51
N ASN A 368 43.15 -6.39 21.22
CA ASN A 368 43.65 -5.43 22.20
C ASN A 368 43.76 -4.05 21.54
N ASP A 369 42.88 -3.14 21.93
CA ASP A 369 42.81 -1.77 21.43
C ASP A 369 42.63 -1.69 19.90
N VAL A 370 41.71 -2.51 19.36
CA VAL A 370 41.48 -2.63 17.91
C VAL A 370 40.17 -1.93 17.53
N PRO A 371 40.12 -1.10 16.47
CA PRO A 371 38.86 -0.56 15.95
C PRO A 371 37.86 -1.67 15.60
N TRP A 372 36.62 -1.57 16.08
CA TRP A 372 35.65 -2.66 15.93
C TRP A 372 35.25 -2.92 14.48
N ASP A 373 35.28 -1.90 13.62
CA ASP A 373 35.00 -1.99 12.18
C ASP A 373 36.08 -2.81 11.46
N PHE A 374 37.34 -2.58 11.79
CA PHE A 374 38.45 -3.40 11.31
C PHE A 374 38.35 -4.85 11.80
N ALA A 375 38.03 -5.04 13.09
CA ALA A 375 37.86 -6.37 13.65
C ALA A 375 36.71 -7.14 12.98
N LEU A 376 35.58 -6.47 12.72
CA LEU A 376 34.43 -7.04 12.02
C LEU A 376 34.82 -7.46 10.60
N ASP A 377 35.52 -6.61 9.85
CA ASP A 377 35.94 -6.92 8.47
C ASP A 377 36.93 -8.11 8.42
N ILE A 378 37.83 -8.25 9.41
CA ILE A 378 38.68 -9.44 9.53
C ILE A 378 37.82 -10.69 9.74
N ILE A 379 36.87 -10.64 10.67
CA ILE A 379 36.02 -11.79 11.01
C ILE A 379 35.21 -12.23 9.79
N LEU A 380 34.65 -11.28 9.04
CA LEU A 380 33.90 -11.57 7.81
C LEU A 380 34.79 -12.25 6.76
N ASN A 381 35.99 -11.73 6.53
CA ASN A 381 36.93 -12.33 5.58
C ASN A 381 37.40 -13.73 5.99
N LEU A 382 37.67 -13.95 7.29
CA LEU A 382 38.13 -15.25 7.80
C LEU A 382 37.05 -16.33 7.69
N MET A 383 35.79 -15.96 7.85
CA MET A 383 34.65 -16.87 7.86
C MET A 383 33.95 -16.99 6.50
N ASP A 384 34.51 -16.39 5.44
CA ASP A 384 33.90 -16.29 4.12
C ASP A 384 32.45 -15.76 4.18
N LEU A 385 32.27 -14.65 4.89
CA LEU A 385 31.01 -13.95 5.08
C LEU A 385 31.05 -12.58 4.39
N LYS A 386 29.87 -12.12 3.99
CA LYS A 386 29.63 -10.75 3.52
C LYS A 386 28.69 -10.04 4.49
N LYS A 387 28.72 -8.71 4.43
CA LYS A 387 27.78 -7.85 5.12
C LYS A 387 27.09 -6.91 4.14
N GLU A 388 25.85 -6.58 4.45
CA GLU A 388 25.12 -5.47 3.84
C GLU A 388 24.71 -4.52 4.94
N GLU A 389 24.95 -3.23 4.75
CA GLU A 389 24.66 -2.18 5.74
C GLU A 389 23.51 -1.32 5.24
N ARG A 390 22.48 -1.12 6.07
CA ARG A 390 21.36 -0.22 5.77
C ARG A 390 20.87 0.45 7.05
N PHE A 391 20.88 1.79 7.06
CA PHE A 391 20.54 2.60 8.24
C PHE A 391 21.33 2.19 9.49
N ASN A 392 20.65 1.78 10.57
CA ASN A 392 21.25 1.28 11.82
C ASN A 392 21.34 -0.24 11.87
N THR A 393 21.28 -0.93 10.73
CA THR A 393 21.23 -2.40 10.65
C THR A 393 22.33 -2.96 9.74
N ILE A 394 23.04 -3.97 10.23
CA ILE A 394 24.01 -4.76 9.48
C ILE A 394 23.43 -6.18 9.36
N VAL A 395 23.32 -6.70 8.13
CA VAL A 395 22.99 -8.11 7.90
C VAL A 395 24.25 -8.85 7.46
N ILE A 396 24.52 -9.98 8.09
CA ILE A 396 25.70 -10.82 7.86
C ILE A 396 25.26 -12.17 7.33
N TYR A 397 25.85 -12.60 6.21
CA TYR A 397 25.46 -13.80 5.48
C TYR A 397 26.66 -14.46 4.79
N PRO A 398 26.59 -15.76 4.41
CA PRO A 398 27.69 -16.42 3.71
C PRO A 398 28.01 -15.76 2.37
N SER A 399 29.29 -15.59 2.02
CA SER A 399 29.74 -14.91 0.79
C SER A 399 29.16 -15.47 -0.51
N LYS A 400 28.82 -16.77 -0.50
CA LYS A 400 28.25 -17.53 -1.63
C LYS A 400 26.74 -17.33 -1.79
N LYS A 401 26.07 -16.77 -0.79
CA LYS A 401 24.65 -16.45 -0.81
C LYS A 401 24.48 -15.01 -1.31
N ALA A 402 23.53 -14.78 -2.19
CA ALA A 402 23.09 -13.43 -2.52
C ALA A 402 22.10 -13.00 -1.44
N PHE A 403 22.43 -11.95 -0.69
CA PHE A 403 21.48 -11.33 0.21
C PHE A 403 20.80 -10.18 -0.52
N VAL A 404 19.48 -10.24 -0.55
CA VAL A 404 18.63 -9.13 -0.97
C VAL A 404 17.93 -8.66 0.29
N TRP A 405 18.06 -7.37 0.61
CA TRP A 405 17.25 -6.80 1.68
C TRP A 405 15.79 -7.12 1.40
N PRO A 406 15.07 -7.78 2.32
CA PRO A 406 13.63 -7.91 2.19
C PRO A 406 13.08 -6.50 1.97
N THR A 407 12.46 -6.26 0.82
CA THR A 407 11.65 -5.07 0.61
C THR A 407 10.56 -5.15 1.66
N ARG A 408 10.77 -4.45 2.79
CA ARG A 408 9.75 -4.28 3.82
C ARG A 408 9.54 -2.80 4.01
N ALA A 409 8.29 -2.39 3.79
CA ALA A 409 7.72 -1.17 4.33
C ALA A 409 8.41 0.15 3.91
N GLU A 410 8.94 0.20 2.68
CA GLU A 410 8.67 1.38 1.83
C GLU A 410 7.34 1.20 1.06
N ASP A 411 6.66 0.08 1.32
CA ASP A 411 5.44 -0.40 0.68
C ASP A 411 4.17 -0.03 1.45
N ASN A 412 3.99 1.26 1.74
CA ASN A 412 2.64 1.83 1.59
C ASN A 412 2.42 2.33 0.15
N LEU A 413 3.41 2.10 -0.73
CA LEU A 413 3.43 2.43 -2.16
C LEU A 413 4.04 1.31 -3.04
N ALA A 414 4.15 0.05 -2.58
CA ALA A 414 4.23 -1.05 -3.56
C ALA A 414 2.89 -1.16 -4.21
N PHE A 415 2.78 -0.51 -5.35
CA PHE A 415 1.90 -0.95 -6.39
C PHE A 415 2.27 -2.41 -6.64
N GLU A 416 1.42 -3.34 -6.19
CA GLU A 416 1.26 -4.60 -6.92
C GLU A 416 0.99 -4.15 -8.34
N ALA A 417 2.05 -4.09 -9.15
CA ALA A 417 1.92 -3.92 -10.57
C ALA A 417 0.85 -4.93 -10.99
N ASN A 418 -0.28 -4.45 -11.50
CA ASN A 418 -1.26 -5.29 -12.16
C ASN A 418 -0.57 -5.89 -13.40
N VAL A 419 0.29 -6.89 -13.18
CA VAL A 419 0.86 -7.74 -14.23
C VAL A 419 -0.26 -8.58 -14.83
N GLU A 420 -1.36 -8.80 -14.09
CA GLU A 420 -2.53 -9.55 -14.56
C GLU A 420 -3.32 -8.84 -15.68
N VAL A 421 -3.22 -7.52 -15.87
CA VAL A 421 -4.01 -6.83 -16.91
C VAL A 421 -3.38 -6.93 -18.31
N ILE A 422 -2.11 -7.34 -18.43
CA ILE A 422 -1.48 -7.52 -19.76
C ILE A 422 -1.81 -8.90 -20.35
N GLU A 423 -2.11 -9.92 -19.52
CA GLU A 423 -2.47 -11.24 -20.03
C GLU A 423 -3.89 -11.26 -20.65
N GLU A 424 -4.80 -10.40 -20.22
CA GLU A 424 -6.16 -10.33 -20.80
C GLU A 424 -6.21 -9.66 -22.18
N GLU A 425 -5.20 -8.87 -22.57
CA GLU A 425 -5.08 -8.37 -23.95
C GLU A 425 -4.63 -9.47 -24.95
N ALA A 426 -4.15 -10.62 -24.47
CA ALA A 426 -3.84 -11.77 -25.33
C ALA A 426 -5.10 -12.53 -25.78
N LEU A 427 -6.28 -12.24 -25.22
CA LEU A 427 -7.55 -12.90 -25.56
C LEU A 427 -8.50 -12.08 -26.45
N ILE A 428 -8.06 -10.93 -26.97
CA ILE A 428 -8.73 -10.27 -28.11
C ILE A 428 -8.15 -10.80 -29.43
N ILE A 429 -8.06 -12.13 -29.56
CA ILE A 429 -7.73 -12.83 -30.82
C ILE A 429 -9.03 -13.04 -31.60
N GLU A 430 -9.77 -11.97 -31.87
CA GLU A 430 -10.76 -11.93 -32.97
C GLU A 430 -10.70 -10.61 -33.76
N LYS A 431 -9.75 -9.71 -33.42
CA LYS A 431 -9.45 -8.48 -34.17
C LYS A 431 -7.98 -8.36 -34.60
N SER A 432 -7.23 -9.45 -34.58
CA SER A 432 -5.78 -9.47 -34.86
C SER A 432 -5.41 -9.39 -36.35
N ALA A 433 -6.38 -9.27 -37.27
CA ALA A 433 -6.10 -9.16 -38.70
C ALA A 433 -5.64 -7.75 -39.16
N SER A 434 -5.52 -6.76 -38.26
CA SER A 434 -5.17 -5.38 -38.66
C SER A 434 -4.29 -4.59 -37.67
N GLN A 435 -3.48 -5.23 -36.83
CA GLN A 435 -2.54 -4.49 -35.97
C GLN A 435 -1.32 -4.03 -36.78
N SER A 436 -0.95 -2.75 -36.66
CA SER A 436 0.19 -2.19 -37.41
C SER A 436 1.51 -2.79 -36.93
N LYS A 437 2.54 -2.74 -37.79
CA LYS A 437 3.87 -3.28 -37.48
C LYS A 437 4.47 -2.62 -36.22
N GLU A 438 4.18 -1.35 -36.02
CA GLU A 438 4.63 -0.53 -34.90
C GLU A 438 4.03 -1.03 -33.57
N ILE A 439 2.75 -1.39 -33.54
CA ILE A 439 2.09 -1.93 -32.34
C ILE A 439 2.68 -3.30 -31.97
N MET A 440 2.98 -4.14 -32.96
CA MET A 440 3.65 -5.43 -32.71
C MET A 440 5.03 -5.23 -32.09
N GLN A 441 5.81 -4.28 -32.61
CA GLN A 441 7.12 -3.93 -32.05
C GLN A 441 7.02 -3.32 -30.65
N ALA A 442 6.00 -2.49 -30.38
CA ALA A 442 5.73 -1.95 -29.05
C ALA A 442 5.49 -3.07 -28.04
N LYS A 443 4.65 -4.06 -28.39
CA LYS A 443 4.38 -5.24 -27.55
C LYS A 443 5.64 -6.06 -27.27
N GLU A 444 6.52 -6.24 -28.26
CA GLU A 444 7.82 -6.90 -28.04
C GLU A 444 8.70 -6.13 -27.06
N PHE A 445 8.72 -4.80 -27.13
CA PHE A 445 9.47 -3.99 -26.17
C PHE A 445 8.87 -4.07 -24.77
N MET A 446 7.54 -4.06 -24.63
CA MET A 446 6.86 -4.23 -23.34
C MET A 446 7.20 -5.59 -22.71
N ALA A 447 7.12 -6.68 -23.47
CA ALA A 447 7.46 -8.01 -22.97
C ALA A 447 8.94 -8.13 -22.55
N LYS A 448 9.85 -7.46 -23.25
CA LYS A 448 11.25 -7.38 -22.85
C LYS A 448 11.43 -6.52 -21.59
N ALA A 449 10.72 -5.39 -21.51
CA ALA A 449 10.78 -4.50 -20.37
C ALA A 449 10.34 -5.22 -19.09
N GLN A 450 9.23 -5.97 -19.14
CA GLN A 450 8.74 -6.77 -18.02
C GLN A 450 9.79 -7.76 -17.49
N LYS A 451 10.52 -8.44 -18.39
CA LYS A 451 11.63 -9.33 -17.97
C LYS A 451 12.74 -8.61 -17.23
N PHE A 452 13.04 -7.37 -17.62
CA PHE A 452 14.01 -6.54 -16.89
C PHE A 452 13.45 -6.10 -15.54
N GLU A 453 12.16 -5.81 -15.42
CA GLU A 453 11.53 -5.54 -14.12
C GLU A 453 11.59 -6.74 -13.18
N GLU A 454 11.31 -7.95 -13.68
CA GLU A 454 11.45 -9.21 -12.92
C GLU A 454 12.89 -9.45 -12.43
N GLN A 455 13.88 -8.89 -13.16
CA GLN A 455 15.30 -8.93 -12.81
C GLN A 455 15.74 -7.75 -11.94
N ASN A 456 14.83 -6.85 -11.56
CA ASN A 456 15.10 -5.59 -10.85
C ASN A 456 16.00 -4.61 -11.63
N GLU A 457 16.08 -4.74 -12.95
CA GLU A 457 16.82 -3.85 -13.84
C GLU A 457 15.92 -2.72 -14.37
N TYR A 458 15.52 -1.84 -13.46
CA TYR A 458 14.46 -0.85 -13.68
C TYR A 458 14.82 0.21 -14.74
N GLU A 459 16.09 0.59 -14.90
CA GLU A 459 16.52 1.52 -15.95
C GLU A 459 16.38 0.91 -17.35
N ASN A 460 16.73 -0.36 -17.50
CA ASN A 460 16.61 -1.09 -18.75
C ASN A 460 15.13 -1.30 -19.12
N ALA A 461 14.30 -1.63 -18.13
CA ALA A 461 12.86 -1.68 -18.28
C ALA A 461 12.29 -0.32 -18.72
N ALA A 462 12.65 0.78 -18.06
CA ALA A 462 12.16 2.12 -18.38
C ALA A 462 12.53 2.55 -19.80
N MET A 463 13.76 2.24 -20.24
CA MET A 463 14.19 2.49 -21.61
C MET A 463 13.31 1.74 -22.62
N LEU A 464 12.99 0.47 -22.37
CA LEU A 464 12.20 -0.34 -23.28
C LEU A 464 10.73 0.06 -23.30
N TYR A 465 10.12 0.37 -22.15
CA TYR A 465 8.79 0.95 -22.13
C TYR A 465 8.73 2.31 -22.82
N THR A 466 9.79 3.12 -22.74
CA THR A 466 9.85 4.39 -23.47
C THR A 466 9.80 4.15 -24.98
N LYS A 467 10.58 3.19 -25.49
CA LYS A 467 10.51 2.77 -26.90
C LYS A 467 9.13 2.21 -27.28
N ALA A 468 8.49 1.48 -26.38
CA ALA A 468 7.12 1.01 -26.60
C ALA A 468 6.12 2.17 -26.68
N ALA A 469 6.24 3.17 -25.81
CA ALA A 469 5.39 4.37 -25.80
C ALA A 469 5.57 5.23 -27.06
N GLU A 470 6.79 5.31 -27.61
CA GLU A 470 7.06 5.99 -28.89
C GLU A 470 6.32 5.32 -30.07
N LEU A 471 6.23 3.99 -30.05
CA LEU A 471 5.56 3.20 -31.09
C LEU A 471 4.05 3.08 -30.89
N TRP A 472 3.58 3.21 -29.65
CA TRP A 472 2.16 3.12 -29.30
C TRP A 472 1.75 4.23 -28.30
N PRO A 473 1.75 5.50 -28.73
CA PRO A 473 1.53 6.66 -27.85
C PRO A 473 0.10 6.81 -27.33
N GLU A 474 -0.86 6.07 -27.88
CA GLU A 474 -2.26 6.05 -27.43
C GLU A 474 -2.50 5.02 -26.31
N ASN A 475 -1.51 4.18 -25.98
CA ASN A 475 -1.66 3.19 -24.91
C ASN A 475 -1.34 3.81 -23.53
N ALA A 476 -2.41 4.15 -22.79
CA ALA A 476 -2.32 4.73 -21.45
C ALA A 476 -1.54 3.84 -20.46
N MET A 477 -1.61 2.51 -20.63
CA MET A 477 -0.98 1.55 -19.74
C MET A 477 0.54 1.66 -19.74
N ILE A 478 1.15 1.91 -20.91
CA ILE A 478 2.61 2.07 -21.02
C ILE A 478 3.06 3.32 -20.24
N SER A 479 2.34 4.43 -20.40
CA SER A 479 2.63 5.67 -19.67
C SER A 479 2.35 5.52 -18.18
N ASN A 480 1.30 4.82 -17.77
CA ASN A 480 1.05 4.51 -16.36
C ASN A 480 2.19 3.67 -15.75
N ARG A 481 2.65 2.65 -16.49
CA ARG A 481 3.77 1.81 -16.05
C ARG A 481 5.06 2.61 -15.92
N LEU A 482 5.40 3.45 -16.90
CA LEU A 482 6.54 4.37 -16.83
C LEU A 482 6.44 5.33 -15.64
N ALA A 483 5.25 5.86 -15.36
CA ALA A 483 5.03 6.72 -14.20
C ALA A 483 5.38 6.01 -12.89
N SER A 484 4.87 4.77 -12.71
CA SER A 484 5.16 3.94 -11.55
C SER A 484 6.65 3.64 -11.39
N LEU A 485 7.30 3.25 -12.48
CA LEU A 485 8.71 2.85 -12.51
C LEU A 485 9.63 4.03 -12.16
N TYR A 486 9.35 5.21 -12.73
CA TYR A 486 10.10 6.40 -12.43
C TYR A 486 9.88 6.91 -11.01
N LEU A 487 8.70 6.72 -10.43
CA LEU A 487 8.39 7.17 -9.08
C LEU A 487 9.00 6.23 -8.03
N VAL A 488 8.66 4.94 -8.11
CA VAL A 488 8.89 3.95 -7.06
C VAL A 488 10.33 3.45 -7.09
N HIS A 489 10.86 3.13 -8.27
CA HIS A 489 12.16 2.45 -8.37
C HIS A 489 13.31 3.38 -8.73
N LEU A 490 13.06 4.40 -9.56
CA LEU A 490 14.12 5.29 -10.05
C LEU A 490 14.19 6.64 -9.32
N GLY A 491 13.17 7.00 -8.53
CA GLY A 491 13.11 8.27 -7.78
C GLY A 491 13.11 9.53 -8.65
N ILE A 492 12.77 9.43 -9.95
CA ILE A 492 12.76 10.58 -10.89
C ILE A 492 11.35 11.18 -10.96
N ASN A 493 11.01 11.98 -9.96
CA ASN A 493 9.68 12.59 -9.80
C ASN A 493 9.19 13.35 -11.06
N ALA A 494 10.06 14.12 -11.71
CA ALA A 494 9.68 14.88 -12.90
C ALA A 494 9.21 13.98 -14.07
N LYS A 495 9.87 12.84 -14.27
CA LYS A 495 9.47 11.86 -15.29
C LYS A 495 8.21 11.12 -14.86
N ALA A 496 8.10 10.76 -13.58
CA ALA A 496 6.88 10.15 -13.04
C ALA A 496 5.65 11.02 -13.31
N VAL A 497 5.71 12.32 -12.98
CA VAL A 497 4.62 13.27 -13.23
C VAL A 497 4.33 13.42 -14.72
N PHE A 498 5.38 13.47 -15.56
CA PHE A 498 5.21 13.57 -17.01
C PHE A 498 4.41 12.39 -17.59
N TYR A 499 4.83 11.16 -17.29
CA TYR A 499 4.14 9.97 -17.81
C TYR A 499 2.78 9.73 -17.14
N ALA A 500 2.62 10.10 -15.86
CA ALA A 500 1.33 10.07 -15.18
C ALA A 500 0.32 11.01 -15.88
N LYS A 501 0.72 12.24 -16.20
CA LYS A 501 -0.11 13.18 -16.95
C LYS A 501 -0.44 12.67 -18.36
N GLN A 502 0.52 12.01 -19.03
CA GLN A 502 0.23 11.36 -20.32
C GLN A 502 -0.80 10.23 -20.19
N SER A 503 -0.70 9.39 -19.16
CA SER A 503 -1.70 8.36 -18.87
C SER A 503 -3.08 8.99 -18.68
N LEU A 504 -3.18 10.03 -17.84
CA LEU A 504 -4.43 10.75 -17.56
C LEU A 504 -5.03 11.48 -18.77
N GLN A 505 -4.22 11.90 -19.74
CA GLN A 505 -4.73 12.47 -20.99
C GLN A 505 -5.46 11.42 -21.84
N ARG A 506 -5.09 10.14 -21.72
CA ARG A 506 -5.69 9.02 -22.46
C ARG A 506 -6.81 8.35 -21.67
N ASP A 507 -6.62 8.21 -20.38
CA ASP A 507 -7.57 7.68 -19.42
C ASP A 507 -7.71 8.63 -18.23
N PRO A 508 -8.61 9.63 -18.31
CA PRO A 508 -8.83 10.58 -17.23
C PRO A 508 -9.35 9.96 -15.93
N ALA A 509 -9.89 8.73 -15.97
CA ALA A 509 -10.41 8.03 -14.79
C ALA A 509 -9.34 7.19 -14.07
N ASN A 510 -8.10 7.15 -14.58
CA ASN A 510 -7.01 6.38 -14.01
C ASN A 510 -6.55 6.95 -12.64
N THR A 511 -7.07 6.37 -11.57
CA THR A 511 -6.79 6.80 -10.19
C THR A 511 -5.34 6.50 -9.76
N GLU A 512 -4.70 5.45 -10.30
CA GLU A 512 -3.28 5.16 -10.09
C GLU A 512 -2.38 6.26 -10.69
N ALA A 513 -2.65 6.64 -11.94
CA ALA A 513 -1.94 7.72 -12.61
C ALA A 513 -2.08 9.04 -11.86
N ALA A 514 -3.28 9.33 -11.34
CA ALA A 514 -3.50 10.49 -10.47
C ALA A 514 -2.65 10.38 -9.18
N LEU A 515 -2.58 9.21 -8.54
CA LEU A 515 -1.74 9.02 -7.36
C LEU A 515 -0.24 9.23 -7.66
N TYR A 516 0.26 8.69 -8.77
CA TYR A 516 1.66 8.88 -9.19
C TYR A 516 1.98 10.36 -9.44
N ALA A 517 1.09 11.08 -10.13
CA ALA A 517 1.22 12.51 -10.34
C ALA A 517 1.23 13.27 -9.00
N ALA A 518 0.30 12.94 -8.10
CA ALA A 518 0.16 13.60 -6.81
C ALA A 518 1.44 13.49 -5.96
N ILE A 519 1.99 12.28 -5.83
CA ILE A 519 3.20 12.01 -5.05
C ILE A 519 4.43 12.65 -5.71
N GLY A 520 4.58 12.51 -7.03
CA GLY A 520 5.69 13.13 -7.75
C GLY A 520 5.69 14.65 -7.60
N LEU A 521 4.53 15.29 -7.69
CA LEU A 521 4.35 16.73 -7.47
C LEU A 521 4.62 17.12 -6.00
N ALA A 522 4.16 16.31 -5.04
CA ALA A 522 4.41 16.54 -3.62
C ALA A 522 5.91 16.48 -3.28
N ASN A 523 6.62 15.48 -3.81
CA ASN A 523 8.08 15.37 -3.66
C ASN A 523 8.82 16.57 -4.29
N MET A 524 8.25 17.17 -5.33
CA MET A 524 8.74 18.39 -5.97
C MET A 524 8.26 19.69 -5.28
N GLN A 525 7.56 19.59 -4.15
CA GLN A 525 6.97 20.71 -3.40
C GLN A 525 5.94 21.55 -4.19
N GLN A 526 5.34 20.97 -5.23
CA GLN A 526 4.25 21.59 -5.99
C GLN A 526 2.90 21.32 -5.31
N ILE A 527 2.73 21.87 -4.09
CA ILE A 527 1.63 21.56 -3.17
C ILE A 527 0.22 21.79 -3.78
N PRO A 528 -0.07 22.92 -4.47
CA PRO A 528 -1.40 23.15 -5.02
C PRO A 528 -1.81 22.10 -6.05
N GLU A 529 -0.91 21.79 -6.98
CA GLU A 529 -1.13 20.81 -8.05
C GLU A 529 -1.21 19.39 -7.46
N ALA A 530 -0.34 19.06 -6.50
CA ALA A 530 -0.38 17.77 -5.80
C ALA A 530 -1.74 17.51 -5.14
N SER A 531 -2.32 18.53 -4.49
CA SER A 531 -3.62 18.41 -3.82
C SER A 531 -4.77 18.08 -4.78
N GLU A 532 -4.73 18.58 -6.01
CA GLU A 532 -5.74 18.28 -7.04
C GLU A 532 -5.66 16.81 -7.46
N TYR A 533 -4.45 16.32 -7.75
CA TYR A 533 -4.25 14.92 -8.13
C TYR A 533 -4.51 13.95 -6.98
N PHE A 534 -4.20 14.32 -5.73
CA PHE A 534 -4.60 13.52 -4.57
C PHE A 534 -6.12 13.38 -4.47
N THR A 535 -6.85 14.47 -4.67
CA THR A 535 -8.32 14.46 -4.69
C THR A 535 -8.85 13.52 -5.78
N GLN A 536 -8.25 13.56 -6.98
CA GLN A 536 -8.62 12.66 -8.08
C GLN A 536 -8.27 11.20 -7.78
N SER A 537 -7.14 10.92 -7.13
CA SER A 537 -6.67 9.56 -6.83
C SER A 537 -7.62 8.77 -5.92
N ILE A 538 -8.40 9.46 -5.07
CA ILE A 538 -9.35 8.84 -4.15
C ILE A 538 -10.79 8.78 -4.71
N SER A 539 -10.98 9.08 -6.00
CA SER A 539 -12.31 9.09 -6.64
C SER A 539 -12.87 7.70 -6.97
N GLY A 540 -12.04 6.66 -6.87
CA GLY A 540 -12.46 5.26 -7.05
C GLY A 540 -13.49 4.81 -6.00
N SER A 541 -14.25 3.75 -6.33
CA SER A 541 -15.22 3.14 -5.40
C SER A 541 -14.98 1.63 -5.30
N PRO A 542 -14.41 1.12 -4.19
CA PRO A 542 -13.86 1.89 -3.06
C PRO A 542 -12.58 2.67 -3.45
N PRO A 543 -12.23 3.77 -2.74
CA PRO A 543 -11.00 4.52 -3.00
C PRO A 543 -9.77 3.68 -2.68
N MET A 544 -8.72 3.73 -3.50
CA MET A 544 -7.49 2.97 -3.28
C MET A 544 -6.88 3.23 -1.89
N LYS A 545 -6.47 2.16 -1.19
CA LYS A 545 -5.91 2.23 0.17
C LYS A 545 -4.64 3.10 0.20
N GLU A 546 -3.77 2.97 -0.79
CA GLU A 546 -2.53 3.73 -0.97
C GLU A 546 -2.82 5.21 -1.21
N ALA A 547 -3.88 5.52 -1.97
CA ALA A 547 -4.28 6.90 -2.24
C ALA A 547 -4.79 7.60 -0.97
N LEU A 548 -5.64 6.93 -0.18
CA LEU A 548 -6.13 7.47 1.09
C LEU A 548 -5.00 7.70 2.09
N PHE A 549 -4.11 6.71 2.25
CA PHE A 549 -3.00 6.79 3.19
C PHE A 549 -1.97 7.85 2.76
N SER A 550 -1.60 7.87 1.47
CA SER A 550 -0.66 8.85 0.93
C SER A 550 -1.22 10.27 1.00
N TYR A 551 -2.51 10.45 0.73
CA TYR A 551 -3.14 11.77 0.85
C TYR A 551 -3.20 12.21 2.32
N ALA A 552 -3.51 11.29 3.25
CA ALA A 552 -3.48 11.61 4.68
C ALA A 552 -2.09 12.08 5.15
N ALA A 553 -1.03 11.35 4.76
CA ALA A 553 0.34 11.71 5.07
C ALA A 553 0.74 13.06 4.45
N PHE A 554 0.35 13.30 3.19
CA PHE A 554 0.54 14.59 2.53
C PHE A 554 -0.16 15.72 3.29
N SER A 555 -1.43 15.54 3.67
CA SER A 555 -2.19 16.52 4.42
C SER A 555 -1.56 16.81 5.78
N GLU A 556 -1.14 15.79 6.53
CA GLU A 556 -0.47 15.97 7.82
C GLU A 556 0.86 16.75 7.68
N ASN A 557 1.68 16.40 6.69
CA ASN A 557 2.95 17.07 6.42
C ASN A 557 2.78 18.54 6.04
N ASN A 558 1.64 18.88 5.44
CA ASN A 558 1.28 20.26 5.09
C ASN A 558 0.47 20.97 6.20
N GLY A 559 0.41 20.40 7.41
CA GLY A 559 -0.28 20.98 8.57
C GLY A 559 -1.81 20.88 8.53
N GLN A 560 -2.36 20.17 7.55
CA GLN A 560 -3.79 19.92 7.37
C GLN A 560 -4.23 18.71 8.21
N ASN A 561 -4.05 18.82 9.52
CA ASN A 561 -4.24 17.69 10.45
C ASN A 561 -5.69 17.16 10.45
N GLU A 562 -6.69 18.03 10.33
CA GLU A 562 -8.11 17.62 10.28
C GLU A 562 -8.43 16.83 9.00
N ALA A 563 -7.92 17.30 7.85
CA ALA A 563 -7.99 16.57 6.58
C ALA A 563 -7.36 15.18 6.69
N ALA A 564 -6.15 15.10 7.27
CA ALA A 564 -5.45 13.85 7.50
C ALA A 564 -6.27 12.88 8.38
N LEU A 565 -6.85 13.35 9.48
CA LEU A 565 -7.71 12.53 10.33
C LEU A 565 -8.96 12.03 9.61
N ARG A 566 -9.60 12.87 8.78
CA ARG A 566 -10.76 12.47 7.96
C ARG A 566 -10.38 11.38 6.95
N LEU A 567 -9.25 11.55 6.27
CA LEU A 567 -8.73 10.57 5.30
C LEU A 567 -8.36 9.23 5.96
N LEU A 568 -7.73 9.26 7.14
CA LEU A 568 -7.40 8.05 7.90
C LEU A 568 -8.66 7.33 8.39
N LYS A 569 -9.67 8.04 8.89
CA LYS A 569 -10.96 7.42 9.26
C LYS A 569 -11.68 6.82 8.07
N LYS A 570 -11.61 7.49 6.91
CA LYS A 570 -12.16 6.96 5.65
C LYS A 570 -11.41 5.70 5.19
N PHE A 571 -10.10 5.64 5.40
CA PHE A 571 -9.33 4.41 5.22
C PHE A 571 -9.86 3.30 6.13
N GLU A 572 -9.97 3.55 7.43
CA GLU A 572 -10.39 2.56 8.42
C GLU A 572 -11.82 2.06 8.19
N SER A 573 -12.72 2.90 7.68
CA SER A 573 -14.09 2.48 7.36
C SER A 573 -14.18 1.55 6.16
N HIS A 574 -13.26 1.64 5.20
CA HIS A 574 -13.21 0.78 4.02
C HIS A 574 -12.35 -0.48 4.21
N TYR A 575 -11.23 -0.35 4.94
CA TYR A 575 -10.18 -1.36 5.00
C TYR A 575 -9.89 -1.89 6.41
N GLY A 576 -10.56 -1.35 7.43
CA GLY A 576 -10.29 -1.64 8.84
C GLY A 576 -9.08 -0.88 9.37
N GLU A 577 -8.91 -0.95 10.69
CA GLU A 577 -7.77 -0.36 11.40
C GLU A 577 -6.47 -1.12 11.09
N THR A 578 -5.38 -0.39 10.93
CA THR A 578 -4.02 -0.93 10.86
C THR A 578 -3.13 -0.25 11.90
N VAL A 579 -2.00 -0.87 12.26
CA VAL A 579 -1.03 -0.24 13.17
C VAL A 579 -0.62 1.15 12.66
N ASP A 580 -0.44 1.28 11.34
CA ASP A 580 -0.02 2.52 10.68
C ASP A 580 -1.11 3.61 10.72
N THR A 581 -2.39 3.27 10.50
CA THR A 581 -3.46 4.27 10.60
C THR A 581 -3.69 4.69 12.05
N MET A 582 -3.71 3.74 12.96
CA MET A 582 -3.92 4.01 14.39
C MET A 582 -2.79 4.88 14.95
N ILE A 583 -1.52 4.58 14.62
CA ILE A 583 -0.39 5.39 15.11
C ILE A 583 -0.39 6.77 14.47
N ALA A 584 -0.74 6.90 13.20
CA ALA A 584 -0.86 8.20 12.54
C ALA A 584 -1.95 9.05 13.20
N ILE A 585 -3.13 8.48 13.46
CA ILE A 585 -4.22 9.16 14.19
C ILE A 585 -3.75 9.58 15.58
N ALA A 586 -3.14 8.68 16.36
CA ALA A 586 -2.67 8.98 17.71
C ALA A 586 -1.66 10.14 17.71
N ARG A 587 -0.68 10.09 16.80
CA ARG A 587 0.35 11.13 16.63
C ARG A 587 -0.25 12.48 16.22
N ILE A 588 -1.22 12.49 15.31
CA ILE A 588 -1.87 13.74 14.87
C ILE A 588 -2.66 14.37 16.02
N LEU A 589 -3.44 13.58 16.75
CA LEU A 589 -4.20 14.04 17.93
C LEU A 589 -3.26 14.61 19.01
N ASP A 590 -2.15 13.92 19.25
CA ASP A 590 -1.11 14.34 20.18
C ASP A 590 -0.49 15.69 19.76
N LYS A 591 -0.15 15.83 18.49
CA LYS A 591 0.35 17.08 17.89
C LYS A 591 -0.66 18.24 17.97
N GLN A 592 -1.96 17.95 17.94
CA GLN A 592 -3.03 18.94 18.10
C GLN A 592 -3.31 19.31 19.58
N GLY A 593 -2.65 18.65 20.54
CA GLY A 593 -2.91 18.86 21.97
C GLY A 593 -4.19 18.18 22.46
N ALA A 594 -4.79 17.29 21.68
CA ALA A 594 -5.95 16.49 22.06
C ALA A 594 -5.53 15.30 22.94
N SER A 595 -4.93 15.59 24.11
CA SER A 595 -4.23 14.62 24.94
C SER A 595 -5.09 13.43 25.38
N LYS A 596 -6.40 13.65 25.62
CA LYS A 596 -7.32 12.58 26.02
C LYS A 596 -7.59 11.61 24.89
N GLU A 597 -7.88 12.13 23.70
CA GLU A 597 -8.13 11.35 22.48
C GLU A 597 -6.87 10.61 22.03
N ALA A 598 -5.71 11.27 22.08
CA ALA A 598 -4.41 10.67 21.78
C ALA A 598 -4.08 9.51 22.73
N THR A 599 -4.25 9.70 24.04
CA THR A 599 -4.05 8.65 25.05
C THR A 599 -4.96 7.45 24.81
N LYS A 600 -6.25 7.69 24.50
CA LYS A 600 -7.19 6.62 24.16
C LYS A 600 -6.71 5.82 22.94
N GLN A 601 -6.20 6.50 21.91
CA GLN A 601 -5.70 5.82 20.72
C GLN A 601 -4.41 5.03 20.97
N TYR A 602 -3.45 5.61 21.69
CA TYR A 602 -2.24 4.88 22.10
C TYR A 602 -2.56 3.61 22.91
N GLN A 603 -3.55 3.67 23.80
CA GLN A 603 -4.02 2.50 24.55
C GLN A 603 -4.71 1.47 23.64
N ALA A 604 -5.51 1.93 22.67
CA ALA A 604 -6.15 1.06 21.69
C ALA A 604 -5.11 0.28 20.87
N ILE A 605 -4.01 0.92 20.46
CA ILE A 605 -2.92 0.23 19.74
C ILE A 605 -2.33 -0.89 20.60
N LEU A 606 -2.05 -0.64 21.89
CA LEU A 606 -1.51 -1.68 22.78
C LEU A 606 -2.51 -2.82 23.05
N ALA A 607 -3.81 -2.55 23.00
CA ALA A 607 -4.88 -3.53 23.24
C ALA A 607 -5.36 -4.25 21.97
N SER A 608 -4.96 -3.77 20.79
CA SER A 608 -5.44 -4.25 19.47
C SER A 608 -5.09 -5.71 19.15
N GLY A 609 -4.08 -6.27 19.82
CA GLY A 609 -3.53 -7.59 19.49
C GLY A 609 -2.63 -7.60 18.24
N PHE A 610 -2.36 -6.43 17.63
CA PHE A 610 -1.35 -6.32 16.59
C PHE A 610 0.06 -6.61 17.12
N GLN A 611 0.89 -7.25 16.31
CA GLN A 611 2.30 -7.43 16.64
C GLN A 611 3.05 -6.11 16.46
N LEU A 612 3.40 -5.48 17.58
CA LEU A 612 4.12 -4.20 17.57
C LEU A 612 5.63 -4.42 17.52
N ARG A 613 6.32 -3.63 16.71
CA ARG A 613 7.77 -3.54 16.78
C ARG A 613 8.21 -3.05 18.17
N PRO A 614 9.31 -3.56 18.74
CA PRO A 614 9.76 -3.18 20.07
C PRO A 614 9.97 -1.68 20.26
N ASP A 615 10.49 -1.00 19.24
CA ASP A 615 10.72 0.44 19.24
C ASP A 615 9.42 1.25 19.19
N LEU A 616 8.46 0.83 18.36
CA LEU A 616 7.13 1.43 18.31
C LEU A 616 6.40 1.24 19.65
N LYS A 617 6.46 0.04 20.24
CA LYS A 617 5.88 -0.24 21.55
C LYS A 617 6.48 0.68 22.63
N LYS A 618 7.81 0.79 22.66
CA LYS A 618 8.52 1.68 23.59
C LYS A 618 8.15 3.14 23.37
N TYR A 619 7.98 3.58 22.12
CA TYR A 619 7.51 4.93 21.80
C TYR A 619 6.12 5.18 22.38
N ILE A 620 5.16 4.26 22.16
CA ILE A 620 3.78 4.39 22.65
C ILE A 620 3.75 4.42 24.19
N GLU A 621 4.45 3.51 24.85
CA GLU A 621 4.57 3.47 26.31
C GLU A 621 5.20 4.76 26.85
N GLY A 622 6.21 5.29 26.16
CA GLY A 622 6.86 6.55 26.50
C GLY A 622 5.91 7.76 26.39
N ARG A 623 5.06 7.81 25.35
CA ARG A 623 4.02 8.86 25.22
C ARG A 623 3.00 8.75 26.34
N LEU A 624 2.49 7.56 26.64
CA LEU A 624 1.53 7.35 27.73
C LEU A 624 2.08 7.69 29.12
N ALA A 625 3.41 7.60 29.32
CA ALA A 625 4.06 7.98 30.56
C ALA A 625 4.31 9.50 30.70
N ALA A 626 4.25 10.26 29.59
CA ALA A 626 4.52 11.68 29.60
C ALA A 626 3.43 12.46 30.36
N LYS A 627 3.85 13.45 31.16
CA LYS A 627 2.92 14.26 31.99
C LYS A 627 1.98 15.10 31.15
N ASP A 628 2.39 15.48 29.95
CA ASP A 628 1.67 16.38 29.04
C ASP A 628 0.45 15.67 28.38
N LEU A 629 0.40 14.34 28.51
CA LEU A 629 -0.68 13.49 28.03
C LEU A 629 -1.64 13.03 29.16
N ARG A 630 -1.34 13.33 30.44
CA ARG A 630 -2.14 12.91 31.61
C ARG A 630 -3.25 13.87 32.00
#